data_AF-J9DST0-F1
#
_entry.id   AF-J9DST0-F1
#
_cell.length_a   1.000
_cell.length_b   1.000
_cell.length_c   1.000
_cell.angle_alpha   90.00
_cell.angle_beta   90.00
_cell.angle_gamma   90.00
#
_symmetry.space_group_name_H-M   'P 1'
#
loop_
_entity.id
_entity.type
_entity.pdbx_description
1 polymer ?
#
loop_
_entity_poly.entity_id
_entity_poly.type
_entity_poly.pdbx_seq_one_letter_code
_entity_poly.pdbx_strand_id
1 'polypeptide(L)'
;MSRGLLGQRSPIHMRYNRKDTLKEADLIILAGAVCDFRLSYGRVLSPNANVVSINRDRTQMLKNEGIFWRVNLAVQADVATTLVNLADYLNSTNHEVQLLFFFTFYLNIDLLNSWFVDTRMGIISDEERKRKNTENLLKMKEAFVKDGINPLFALSLINKVLPENAILIADGGDFIGSASYIVHPRGPLQWLDPVLNWHVSWIARAAKSYSYALQQKGYPQRSRLNYSCGCFILIF
;
A
#
# COMPACT_ATOMS: atom_id res chain seq x y z
N MET A 1 -7.89 0.00 1.87
CA MET A 1 -7.18 -0.90 0.94
C MET A 1 -6.39 -0.04 -0.03
N SER A 2 -5.08 0.13 0.19
CA SER A 2 -4.25 1.10 -0.54
C SER A 2 -3.26 0.44 -1.51
N ARG A 3 -3.18 -0.89 -1.54
CA ARG A 3 -2.26 -1.61 -2.42
C ARG A 3 -2.61 -1.34 -3.89
N GLY A 4 -1.57 -1.06 -4.68
CA GLY A 4 -1.71 -0.71 -6.09
C GLY A 4 -1.91 0.78 -6.38
N LEU A 5 -2.19 1.64 -5.38
CA LEU A 5 -2.39 3.09 -5.62
C LEU A 5 -1.15 3.76 -6.22
N LEU A 6 0.05 3.37 -5.77
CA LEU A 6 1.32 3.88 -6.30
C LEU A 6 1.86 3.03 -7.48
N GLY A 7 1.13 2.01 -7.95
CA GLY A 7 1.60 1.10 -8.98
C GLY A 7 2.73 0.14 -8.54
N GLN A 8 3.21 -0.66 -9.49
CA GLN A 8 4.14 -1.77 -9.21
C GLN A 8 5.57 -1.32 -8.88
N ARG A 9 6.04 -0.22 -9.48
CA ARG A 9 7.47 0.18 -9.45
C ARG A 9 7.70 1.59 -8.91
N SER A 10 6.76 2.14 -8.14
CA SER A 10 6.94 3.48 -7.58
C SER A 10 8.17 3.52 -6.66
N PRO A 11 9.10 4.47 -6.89
CA PRO A 11 10.34 4.57 -6.12
C PRO A 11 10.08 4.97 -4.66
N ILE A 12 9.01 5.74 -4.42
CA ILE A 12 8.60 6.23 -3.09
C ILE A 12 7.84 5.18 -2.26
N HIS A 13 7.53 4.02 -2.83
CA HIS A 13 6.78 2.98 -2.13
C HIS A 13 7.71 2.16 -1.19
N MET A 14 7.56 2.39 0.11
CA MET A 14 8.24 1.61 1.16
C MET A 14 7.42 0.38 1.58
N ARG A 15 7.83 -0.82 1.14
CA ARG A 15 7.15 -2.09 1.45
C ARG A 15 7.71 -2.79 2.69
N TYR A 16 9.01 -2.65 2.90
CA TYR A 16 9.75 -3.23 4.02
C TYR A 16 10.08 -2.12 5.01
N ASN A 17 10.41 -2.51 6.24
CA ASN A 17 10.81 -1.57 7.29
C ASN A 17 9.77 -0.54 7.75
N ARG A 18 8.48 -0.72 7.42
CA ARG A 18 7.37 0.16 7.85
C ARG A 18 7.45 0.57 9.33
N LYS A 19 7.75 -0.38 10.21
CA LYS A 19 7.82 -0.16 11.65
C LYS A 19 8.90 0.87 12.03
N ASP A 20 10.07 0.74 11.43
CA ASP A 20 11.21 1.60 11.77
C ASP A 20 11.05 2.96 11.11
N THR A 21 10.57 3.00 9.85
CA THR A 21 10.21 4.26 9.17
C THR A 21 9.19 5.08 9.97
N LEU A 22 8.14 4.45 10.50
CA LEU A 22 7.12 5.16 11.28
C LEU A 22 7.63 5.68 12.62
N LYS A 23 8.66 5.06 13.21
CA LYS A 23 9.25 5.47 14.48
C LYS A 23 10.21 6.64 14.35
N GLU A 24 10.92 6.74 13.23
CA GLU A 24 11.86 7.83 12.97
C GLU A 24 11.22 9.04 12.28
N ALA A 25 9.99 8.88 11.79
CA ALA A 25 9.26 9.98 11.16
C ALA A 25 9.05 11.15 12.13
N ASP A 26 9.15 12.36 11.58
CA ASP A 26 8.83 13.65 12.21
C ASP A 26 7.48 14.22 11.70
N LEU A 27 6.98 13.70 10.57
CA LEU A 27 5.65 13.97 10.03
C LEU A 27 5.01 12.66 9.55
N ILE A 28 3.78 12.41 9.98
CA ILE A 28 2.98 11.24 9.58
C ILE A 28 1.62 11.70 9.07
N ILE A 29 1.32 11.39 7.81
CA ILE A 29 0.01 11.67 7.21
C ILE A 29 -0.79 10.36 7.10
N LEU A 30 -1.82 10.22 7.93
CA LEU A 30 -2.78 9.13 7.90
C LEU A 30 -3.89 9.43 6.89
N ALA A 31 -3.62 9.20 5.60
CA ALA A 31 -4.57 9.42 4.51
C ALA A 31 -5.54 8.23 4.36
N GLY A 32 -6.71 8.31 4.99
CA GLY A 32 -7.72 7.24 4.99
C GLY A 32 -7.31 5.98 5.76
N ALA A 33 -6.19 6.05 6.50
CA ALA A 33 -5.73 5.01 7.41
C ALA A 33 -6.39 5.17 8.78
N VAL A 34 -6.61 4.05 9.47
CA VAL A 34 -7.22 4.03 10.80
C VAL A 34 -6.25 3.36 11.76
N CYS A 35 -6.00 3.98 12.91
CA CYS A 35 -5.13 3.44 13.96
C CYS A 35 -5.79 2.29 14.73
N ASP A 36 -6.11 1.17 14.07
CA ASP A 36 -6.57 -0.08 14.71
C ASP A 36 -5.44 -1.10 14.86
N PHE A 37 -5.78 -2.37 15.12
CA PHE A 37 -4.81 -3.46 15.32
C PHE A 37 -3.79 -3.59 14.17
N ARG A 38 -4.16 -3.22 12.92
CA ARG A 38 -3.28 -3.29 11.74
C ARG A 38 -2.13 -2.29 11.81
N LEU A 39 -2.36 -1.18 12.49
CA LEU A 39 -1.36 -0.15 12.80
C LEU A 39 -1.00 -0.15 14.29
N SER A 40 -1.18 -1.30 14.97
CA SER A 40 -0.85 -1.47 16.39
C SER A 40 -1.47 -0.41 17.30
N TYR A 41 -2.70 0.01 16.99
CA TYR A 41 -3.44 1.05 17.72
C TYR A 41 -2.73 2.41 17.79
N GLY A 42 -1.82 2.68 16.83
CA GLY A 42 -1.01 3.90 16.80
C GLY A 42 0.29 3.81 17.60
N ARG A 43 0.56 2.73 18.34
CA ARG A 43 1.80 2.54 19.13
C ARG A 43 3.08 2.55 18.28
N VAL A 44 2.95 2.22 17.00
CA VAL A 44 4.08 2.20 16.07
C VAL A 44 4.45 3.59 15.54
N LEU A 45 3.58 4.58 15.73
CA LEU A 45 3.85 5.96 15.30
C LEU A 45 4.91 6.57 16.22
N SER A 46 5.81 7.36 15.65
CA SER A 46 6.77 8.15 16.40
C SER A 46 6.04 9.08 17.39
N PRO A 47 6.45 9.11 18.67
CA PRO A 47 5.92 10.09 19.62
C PRO A 47 6.37 11.53 19.30
N ASN A 48 7.40 11.69 18.48
CA ASN A 48 7.94 12.99 18.07
C ASN A 48 7.33 13.49 16.75
N ALA A 49 6.55 12.66 16.06
CA ALA A 49 5.95 13.05 14.79
C ALA A 49 4.76 13.99 14.98
N ASN A 50 4.68 15.00 14.12
CA ASN A 50 3.42 15.67 13.85
C ASN A 50 2.52 14.72 13.04
N VAL A 51 1.35 14.39 13.58
CA VAL A 51 0.41 13.48 12.92
C VAL A 51 -0.76 14.25 12.32
N VAL A 52 -0.94 14.11 11.01
CA VAL A 52 -2.11 14.61 10.27
C VAL A 52 -3.01 13.43 9.94
N SER A 53 -4.28 13.48 10.36
CA SER A 53 -5.26 12.43 10.08
C SER A 53 -6.32 12.96 9.12
N ILE A 54 -6.49 12.30 7.97
CA ILE A 54 -7.45 12.69 6.93
C ILE A 54 -8.42 11.54 6.72
N ASN A 55 -9.70 11.75 7.03
CA ASN A 55 -10.72 10.74 6.82
C ASN A 55 -12.11 11.37 6.66
N ARG A 56 -13.00 10.73 5.90
CA ARG A 56 -14.39 11.18 5.75
C ARG A 56 -15.18 11.00 7.06
N ASP A 57 -14.89 9.93 7.79
CA ASP A 57 -15.54 9.57 9.05
C ASP A 57 -14.69 10.04 10.24
N ARG A 58 -15.26 10.94 11.05
CA ARG A 58 -14.62 11.50 12.24
C ARG A 58 -14.28 10.46 13.30
N THR A 59 -15.14 9.46 13.48
CA THR A 59 -14.92 8.39 14.46
C THR A 59 -13.74 7.52 14.04
N GLN A 60 -13.60 7.25 12.74
CA GLN A 60 -12.43 6.52 12.22
C GLN A 60 -11.15 7.37 12.26
N MET A 61 -11.25 8.67 11.96
CA MET A 61 -10.14 9.62 11.96
C MET A 61 -9.43 9.70 13.32
N LEU A 62 -10.19 9.60 14.41
CA LEU A 62 -9.73 9.77 15.79
C LEU A 62 -9.70 8.45 16.58
N LYS A 63 -9.82 7.31 15.90
CA LYS A 63 -9.90 6.01 16.57
C LYS A 63 -8.62 5.71 17.36
N ASN A 64 -8.78 5.42 18.65
CA ASN A 64 -7.69 5.16 19.61
C ASN A 64 -6.72 6.34 19.81
N GLU A 65 -7.11 7.55 19.42
CA GLU A 65 -6.36 8.77 19.74
C GLU A 65 -6.25 8.93 21.26
N GLY A 66 -5.12 9.47 21.71
CA GLY A 66 -4.85 9.78 23.11
C GLY A 66 -4.33 8.63 23.96
N ILE A 67 -4.32 7.40 23.43
CA ILE A 67 -3.77 6.23 24.12
C ILE A 67 -2.28 6.07 23.81
N PHE A 68 -1.94 5.93 22.53
CA PHE A 68 -0.56 5.70 22.09
C PHE A 68 -0.05 6.72 21.07
N TRP A 69 -0.93 7.57 20.56
CA TRP A 69 -0.63 8.57 19.55
C TRP A 69 -1.55 9.77 19.75
N ARG A 70 -1.11 10.94 19.28
CA ARG A 70 -1.87 12.19 19.31
C ARG A 70 -2.02 12.71 17.88
N VAL A 71 -3.17 13.32 17.60
CA VAL A 71 -3.40 14.00 16.32
C VAL A 71 -3.04 15.47 16.48
N ASN A 72 -2.25 16.01 15.57
CA ASN A 72 -1.91 17.43 15.51
C ASN A 72 -2.88 18.18 14.61
N LEU A 73 -3.28 17.56 13.50
CA LEU A 73 -4.25 18.12 12.57
C LEU A 73 -5.23 17.02 12.11
N ALA A 74 -6.51 17.24 12.33
CA ALA A 74 -7.57 16.33 11.92
C ALA A 74 -8.39 16.98 10.80
N VAL A 75 -8.39 16.36 9.61
CA VAL A 75 -9.07 16.86 8.41
C VAL A 75 -10.20 15.91 8.05
N GLN A 76 -11.43 16.31 8.40
CA GLN A 76 -12.61 15.54 8.04
C GLN A 76 -13.03 15.85 6.60
N ALA A 77 -12.51 15.09 5.63
CA ALA A 77 -12.73 15.33 4.21
C ALA A 77 -12.57 14.06 3.37
N ASP A 78 -12.92 14.15 2.09
CA ASP A 78 -12.49 13.14 1.13
C ASP A 78 -10.97 13.15 0.96
N VAL A 79 -10.35 11.98 1.11
CA VAL A 79 -8.89 11.84 1.08
C VAL A 79 -8.33 12.15 -0.30
N ALA A 80 -8.95 11.64 -1.37
CA ALA A 80 -8.44 11.82 -2.72
C ALA A 80 -8.48 13.30 -3.12
N THR A 81 -9.64 13.95 -2.96
CA THR A 81 -9.80 15.38 -3.24
C THR A 81 -8.86 16.23 -2.38
N THR A 82 -8.68 15.90 -1.09
CA THR A 82 -7.77 16.63 -0.22
C THR A 82 -6.32 16.57 -0.73
N LEU A 83 -5.86 15.38 -1.13
CA LEU A 83 -4.49 15.22 -1.63
C LEU A 83 -4.28 15.88 -3.00
N VAL A 84 -5.27 15.83 -3.89
CA VAL A 84 -5.23 16.52 -5.19
C VAL A 84 -5.18 18.04 -4.98
N ASN A 85 -6.09 18.59 -4.18
CA ASN A 85 -6.12 20.02 -3.89
C ASN A 85 -4.84 20.49 -3.19
N LEU A 86 -4.28 19.67 -2.30
CA LEU A 86 -3.00 19.97 -1.66
C LEU A 86 -1.87 20.02 -2.70
N ALA A 87 -1.82 19.05 -3.61
CA ALA A 87 -0.84 19.04 -4.68
C ALA A 87 -0.99 20.27 -5.61
N ASP A 88 -2.21 20.59 -6.00
CA ASP A 88 -2.51 21.77 -6.84
C ASP A 88 -2.14 23.08 -6.13
N TYR A 89 -2.47 23.18 -4.84
CA TYR A 89 -2.10 24.34 -4.02
C TYR A 89 -0.57 24.50 -3.97
N LEU A 90 0.17 23.44 -3.62
CA LEU A 90 1.63 23.45 -3.58
C LEU A 90 2.24 23.83 -4.94
N ASN A 91 1.65 23.37 -6.05
CA ASN A 91 2.06 23.75 -7.40
C ASN A 91 1.77 25.22 -7.71
N SER A 92 0.62 25.75 -7.27
CA SER A 92 0.19 27.13 -7.53
C SER A 92 0.93 28.18 -6.71
N THR A 93 1.29 27.88 -5.46
CA THR A 93 2.05 28.78 -4.58
C THR A 93 3.52 28.89 -4.97
N ASN A 94 3.99 28.06 -5.91
CA ASN A 94 5.38 28.05 -6.38
C ASN A 94 5.74 29.19 -7.34
N HIS A 95 4.88 30.18 -7.61
CA HIS A 95 5.21 31.28 -8.54
C HIS A 95 6.31 32.24 -8.06
N GLU A 96 6.48 32.48 -6.75
CA GLU A 96 7.64 33.26 -6.25
C GLU A 96 8.91 32.43 -6.05
N VAL A 97 8.79 31.10 -6.04
CA VAL A 97 9.92 30.19 -5.91
C VAL A 97 10.45 29.75 -7.27
N GLN A 98 9.72 29.97 -8.38
CA GLN A 98 10.01 29.45 -9.73
C GLN A 98 11.43 29.72 -10.28
N LEU A 99 12.09 30.84 -9.93
CA LEU A 99 13.46 31.11 -10.39
C LEU A 99 14.54 30.34 -9.60
N LEU A 100 14.29 30.04 -8.32
CA LEU A 100 15.10 29.06 -7.58
C LEU A 100 14.66 27.62 -7.89
N PHE A 101 13.36 27.37 -8.08
CA PHE A 101 12.80 26.04 -8.34
C PHE A 101 13.09 25.53 -9.74
N PHE A 102 13.35 26.34 -10.76
CA PHE A 102 13.83 25.80 -12.04
C PHE A 102 15.26 25.24 -11.93
N PHE A 103 16.10 25.84 -11.08
CA PHE A 103 17.41 25.29 -10.74
C PHE A 103 17.29 24.13 -9.74
N THR A 104 16.32 24.21 -8.83
CA THR A 104 16.12 23.22 -7.77
C THR A 104 15.24 22.06 -8.22
N PHE A 105 14.36 22.08 -9.22
CA PHE A 105 13.54 20.89 -9.55
C PHE A 105 14.39 19.77 -10.16
N TYR A 106 15.52 20.12 -10.79
CA TYR A 106 16.57 19.17 -11.17
C TYR A 106 17.54 18.83 -10.01
N LEU A 107 17.66 19.68 -8.98
CA LEU A 107 18.51 19.49 -7.78
C LEU A 107 17.77 19.06 -6.49
N ASN A 108 16.44 19.07 -6.42
CA ASN A 108 15.58 18.74 -5.25
C ASN A 108 15.09 17.30 -5.34
N ILE A 109 15.51 16.59 -6.38
CA ILE A 109 15.83 15.18 -6.22
C ILE A 109 16.87 15.02 -5.11
N ASP A 110 17.82 15.95 -4.86
CA ASP A 110 18.86 15.79 -3.82
C ASP A 110 18.42 16.08 -2.39
N LEU A 111 17.24 16.66 -2.11
CA LEU A 111 16.78 16.92 -0.73
C LEU A 111 15.77 15.86 -0.26
N LEU A 112 14.91 15.40 -1.16
CA LEU A 112 14.22 14.14 -0.98
C LEU A 112 15.25 13.00 -1.00
N ASN A 113 16.19 13.00 -1.96
CA ASN A 113 17.31 12.06 -1.94
C ASN A 113 18.21 12.31 -0.76
N SER A 114 18.50 13.50 -0.24
CA SER A 114 19.31 13.65 0.99
C SER A 114 18.53 13.18 2.22
N TRP A 115 17.20 13.23 2.22
CA TRP A 115 16.46 12.48 3.23
C TRP A 115 16.56 10.96 2.99
N PHE A 116 16.60 10.48 1.73
CA PHE A 116 16.86 9.07 1.37
C PHE A 116 18.35 8.63 1.43
N VAL A 117 19.33 9.54 1.46
CA VAL A 117 20.78 9.31 1.21
C VAL A 117 21.65 9.96 2.30
N ASP A 118 21.20 11.02 2.96
CA ASP A 118 21.99 11.86 3.88
C ASP A 118 21.47 11.80 5.34
N THR A 119 20.25 11.28 5.57
CA THR A 119 19.98 10.70 6.89
C THR A 119 20.70 9.36 6.99
N ARG A 120 21.41 9.12 8.11
CA ARG A 120 21.95 7.76 8.42
C ARG A 120 20.89 6.67 8.23
N MET A 121 19.61 7.01 8.42
CA MET A 121 18.46 6.13 8.20
C MET A 121 18.12 5.86 6.74
N GLY A 122 18.30 6.81 5.82
CA GLY A 122 18.11 6.58 4.38
C GLY A 122 19.05 5.50 3.85
N ILE A 123 20.35 5.63 4.13
CA ILE A 123 21.38 4.63 3.76
C ILE A 123 21.16 3.29 4.46
N ILE A 124 20.97 3.29 5.79
CA ILE A 124 20.76 2.05 6.56
C ILE A 124 19.46 1.37 6.13
N SER A 125 18.38 2.13 5.92
CA SER A 125 17.10 1.57 5.49
C SER A 125 17.16 1.04 4.06
N ASP A 126 17.93 1.63 3.16
CA ASP A 126 18.09 1.13 1.79
C ASP A 126 19.00 -0.10 1.72
N GLU A 127 20.08 -0.17 2.51
CA GLU A 127 20.88 -1.39 2.64
C GLU A 127 20.10 -2.51 3.31
N GLU A 128 19.39 -2.23 4.40
CA GLU A 128 18.50 -3.17 5.09
C GLU A 128 17.35 -3.60 4.18
N ARG A 129 16.78 -2.70 3.38
CA ARG A 129 15.76 -2.98 2.37
C ARG A 129 16.33 -3.85 1.27
N LYS A 130 17.53 -3.56 0.76
CA LYS A 130 18.23 -4.40 -0.23
C LYS A 130 18.53 -5.77 0.35
N ARG A 131 18.97 -5.87 1.61
CA ARG A 131 19.21 -7.13 2.33
C ARG A 131 17.93 -7.94 2.48
N LYS A 132 16.86 -7.35 3.04
CA LYS A 132 15.55 -8.00 3.20
C LYS A 132 14.95 -8.40 1.87
N ASN A 133 15.08 -7.57 0.83
CA ASN A 133 14.71 -7.93 -0.54
C ASN A 133 15.50 -9.14 -1.03
N THR A 134 16.82 -9.14 -0.84
CA THR A 134 17.69 -10.24 -1.26
C THR A 134 17.38 -11.53 -0.51
N GLU A 135 17.18 -11.48 0.81
CA GLU A 135 16.77 -12.63 1.62
C GLU A 135 15.42 -13.17 1.19
N ASN A 136 14.44 -12.30 0.93
CA ASN A 136 13.14 -12.73 0.44
C ASN A 136 13.25 -13.36 -0.95
N LEU A 137 14.10 -12.80 -1.84
CA LEU A 137 14.38 -13.39 -3.15
C LEU A 137 15.03 -14.77 -3.02
N LEU A 138 15.95 -14.96 -2.08
CA LEU A 138 16.56 -16.27 -1.82
C LEU A 138 15.53 -17.28 -1.32
N LYS A 139 14.69 -16.89 -0.36
CA LYS A 139 13.58 -17.72 0.14
C LYS A 139 12.57 -18.07 -0.95
N MET A 140 12.41 -17.23 -1.97
CA MET A 140 11.53 -17.49 -3.11
C MET A 140 12.16 -18.41 -4.16
N LYS A 141 13.48 -18.58 -4.22
CA LYS A 141 14.12 -19.39 -5.28
C LYS A 141 13.91 -20.89 -5.10
N GLU A 142 13.75 -21.33 -3.87
CA GLU A 142 13.56 -22.74 -3.56
C GLU A 142 12.13 -23.16 -3.92
N ALA A 143 11.98 -24.01 -4.95
CA ALA A 143 10.66 -24.41 -5.45
C ALA A 143 9.91 -25.37 -4.51
N PHE A 144 10.67 -26.23 -3.82
CA PHE A 144 10.14 -27.28 -2.96
C PHE A 144 10.74 -27.16 -1.57
N VAL A 145 9.88 -27.24 -0.57
CA VAL A 145 10.25 -27.50 0.82
C VAL A 145 9.84 -28.94 1.14
N LYS A 146 10.45 -29.55 2.17
CA LYS A 146 10.31 -30.96 2.59
C LYS A 146 9.11 -31.73 1.99
N ASP A 147 7.88 -31.32 2.32
CA ASP A 147 6.66 -32.05 1.99
C ASP A 147 5.72 -31.29 1.02
N GLY A 148 6.20 -30.28 0.27
CA GLY A 148 5.34 -29.53 -0.64
C GLY A 148 5.99 -28.38 -1.41
N ILE A 149 5.15 -27.63 -2.12
CA ILE A 149 5.58 -26.43 -2.85
C ILE A 149 5.85 -25.32 -1.84
N ASN A 150 6.98 -24.62 -2.00
CA ASN A 150 7.24 -23.43 -1.22
C ASN A 150 6.19 -22.34 -1.55
N PRO A 151 5.38 -21.89 -0.58
CA PRO A 151 4.34 -20.90 -0.84
C PRO A 151 4.91 -19.58 -1.36
N LEU A 152 6.11 -19.19 -0.94
CA LEU A 152 6.77 -17.96 -1.41
C LEU A 152 7.19 -18.07 -2.87
N PHE A 153 7.67 -19.24 -3.29
CA PHE A 153 7.97 -19.52 -4.70
C PHE A 153 6.69 -19.44 -5.54
N ALA A 154 5.60 -20.09 -5.11
CA ALA A 154 4.32 -20.02 -5.80
C ALA A 154 3.81 -18.58 -5.96
N LEU A 155 3.85 -17.78 -4.88
CA LEU A 155 3.49 -16.36 -4.92
C LEU A 155 4.39 -15.54 -5.86
N SER A 156 5.69 -15.87 -5.94
CA SER A 156 6.60 -15.21 -6.88
C SER A 156 6.25 -15.51 -8.34
N LEU A 157 5.85 -16.74 -8.64
CA LEU A 157 5.39 -17.13 -9.98
C LEU A 157 4.10 -16.41 -10.35
N ILE A 158 3.14 -16.36 -9.42
CA ILE A 158 1.88 -15.61 -9.58
C ILE A 158 2.20 -14.15 -9.89
N ASN A 159 3.05 -13.51 -9.11
CA ASN A 159 3.44 -12.12 -9.37
C ASN A 159 4.12 -11.94 -10.74
N LYS A 160 4.84 -12.94 -11.24
CA LYS A 160 5.50 -12.91 -12.56
C LYS A 160 4.49 -13.00 -13.71
N VAL A 161 3.47 -13.85 -13.59
CA VAL A 161 2.48 -14.07 -14.66
C VAL A 161 1.26 -13.16 -14.57
N LEU A 162 1.16 -12.35 -13.50
CA LEU A 162 0.01 -11.47 -13.26
C LEU A 162 -0.14 -10.40 -14.36
N PRO A 163 -1.27 -10.36 -15.08
CA PRO A 163 -1.52 -9.36 -16.12
C PRO A 163 -1.79 -7.96 -15.54
N GLU A 164 -1.60 -6.92 -16.36
CA GLU A 164 -1.76 -5.51 -15.97
C GLU A 164 -3.17 -5.16 -15.48
N ASN A 165 -4.20 -5.81 -16.02
CA ASN A 165 -5.59 -5.60 -15.63
C ASN A 165 -6.10 -6.61 -14.59
N ALA A 166 -5.19 -7.35 -13.94
CA ALA A 166 -5.60 -8.38 -13.00
C ALA A 166 -6.28 -7.81 -11.77
N ILE A 167 -7.28 -8.53 -11.28
CA ILE A 167 -7.86 -8.28 -9.96
C ILE A 167 -7.60 -9.49 -9.10
N LEU A 168 -6.90 -9.24 -8.00
CA LEU A 168 -6.54 -10.22 -7.00
C LEU A 168 -7.60 -10.21 -5.92
N ILE A 169 -8.27 -11.35 -5.77
CA ILE A 169 -9.10 -11.64 -4.62
C ILE A 169 -8.31 -12.65 -3.78
N ALA A 170 -8.08 -12.29 -2.53
CA ALA A 170 -7.21 -12.99 -1.61
C ALA A 170 -7.97 -13.26 -0.30
N ASP A 171 -7.89 -14.49 0.18
CA ASP A 171 -8.37 -14.88 1.51
C ASP A 171 -7.41 -15.95 2.08
N GLY A 172 -7.39 -16.07 3.40
CA GLY A 172 -6.46 -16.91 4.14
C GLY A 172 -5.64 -16.10 5.15
N GLY A 173 -5.06 -16.81 6.13
CA GLY A 173 -4.27 -16.22 7.21
C GLY A 173 -2.85 -15.81 6.78
N ASP A 174 -1.84 -16.51 7.30
CA ASP A 174 -0.43 -16.20 7.06
C ASP A 174 -0.04 -16.22 5.57
N PHE A 175 -0.76 -16.99 4.76
CA PHE A 175 -0.56 -17.04 3.32
C PHE A 175 -0.87 -15.71 2.64
N ILE A 176 -1.99 -15.05 2.98
CA ILE A 176 -2.30 -13.70 2.46
C ILE A 176 -1.39 -12.65 3.06
N GLY A 177 -1.01 -12.81 4.34
CA GLY A 177 0.04 -12.00 4.96
C GLY A 177 1.29 -11.96 4.08
N SER A 178 1.79 -13.14 3.70
CA SER A 178 2.95 -13.30 2.81
C SER A 178 2.68 -12.78 1.39
N ALA A 179 1.55 -13.14 0.78
CA ALA A 179 1.15 -12.67 -0.55
C ALA A 179 1.15 -11.14 -0.64
N SER A 180 0.77 -10.45 0.43
CA SER A 180 0.67 -9.00 0.48
C SER A 180 2.01 -8.27 0.37
N TYR A 181 3.14 -8.96 0.59
CA TYR A 181 4.50 -8.46 0.39
C TYR A 181 5.10 -8.85 -0.96
N ILE A 182 4.57 -9.90 -1.60
CA ILE A 182 5.19 -10.59 -2.75
C ILE A 182 4.47 -10.28 -4.05
N VAL A 183 3.14 -10.34 -4.00
CA VAL A 183 2.28 -10.12 -5.16
C VAL A 183 1.96 -8.63 -5.22
N HIS A 184 2.30 -8.00 -6.34
CA HIS A 184 2.13 -6.57 -6.53
C HIS A 184 0.94 -6.29 -7.45
N PRO A 185 -0.18 -5.76 -6.93
CA PRO A 185 -1.26 -5.25 -7.78
C PRO A 185 -0.71 -4.17 -8.71
N ARG A 186 -1.20 -4.16 -9.95
CA ARG A 186 -0.66 -3.29 -11.01
C ARG A 186 -1.27 -1.90 -10.99
N GLY A 187 -2.45 -1.76 -10.39
CA GLY A 187 -3.16 -0.50 -10.22
C GLY A 187 -4.13 -0.50 -9.03
N PRO A 188 -4.83 0.63 -8.84
CA PRO A 188 -5.78 0.80 -7.75
C PRO A 188 -6.94 -0.20 -7.86
N LEU A 189 -7.50 -0.58 -6.70
CA LEU A 189 -8.64 -1.50 -6.58
C LEU A 189 -8.42 -2.91 -7.15
N GLN A 190 -7.18 -3.29 -7.45
CA GLN A 190 -6.81 -4.61 -7.95
C GLN A 190 -6.42 -5.61 -6.84
N TRP A 191 -6.60 -5.25 -5.58
CA TRP A 191 -6.34 -6.12 -4.43
C TRP A 191 -7.50 -6.07 -3.45
N LEU A 192 -8.13 -7.21 -3.24
CA LEU A 192 -9.32 -7.40 -2.42
C LEU A 192 -9.04 -8.51 -1.41
N ASP A 193 -8.94 -8.13 -0.13
CA ASP A 193 -8.73 -9.02 1.01
C ASP A 193 -9.72 -8.67 2.15
N PRO A 194 -10.14 -9.64 2.98
CA PRO A 194 -11.04 -9.41 4.10
C PRO A 194 -10.31 -8.73 5.25
N VAL A 195 -10.02 -7.43 5.10
CA VAL A 195 -9.13 -6.68 5.99
C VAL A 195 -9.60 -6.61 7.46
N LEU A 196 -10.90 -6.81 7.71
CA LEU A 196 -11.53 -6.63 9.03
C LEU A 196 -12.46 -7.77 9.44
N ASN A 197 -12.83 -8.68 8.52
CA ASN A 197 -13.88 -9.67 8.78
C ASN A 197 -13.53 -11.01 8.13
N TRP A 198 -12.98 -11.93 8.94
CA TRP A 198 -12.46 -13.25 8.57
C TRP A 198 -13.55 -14.28 8.21
N HIS A 199 -14.61 -13.85 7.55
CA HIS A 199 -15.70 -14.77 7.20
C HIS A 199 -15.40 -15.43 5.85
N VAL A 200 -15.20 -16.75 5.86
CA VAL A 200 -14.89 -17.62 4.69
C VAL A 200 -15.89 -17.46 3.52
N SER A 201 -17.10 -16.94 3.78
CA SER A 201 -18.10 -16.64 2.73
C SER A 201 -17.92 -15.29 2.04
N TRP A 202 -16.89 -14.51 2.40
CA TRP A 202 -16.62 -13.19 1.84
C TRP A 202 -16.15 -13.25 0.38
N ILE A 203 -15.29 -14.20 0.02
CA ILE A 203 -14.77 -14.34 -1.36
C ILE A 203 -15.91 -14.52 -2.36
N ALA A 204 -16.83 -15.44 -2.08
CA ALA A 204 -17.96 -15.73 -2.95
C ALA A 204 -18.86 -14.50 -3.14
N ARG A 205 -19.05 -13.70 -2.08
CA ARG A 205 -19.79 -12.44 -2.16
C ARG A 205 -19.01 -11.36 -2.91
N ALA A 206 -17.71 -11.21 -2.67
CA ALA A 206 -16.86 -10.23 -3.35
C ALA A 206 -16.79 -10.51 -4.85
N ALA A 207 -16.59 -11.77 -5.25
CA ALA A 207 -16.60 -12.19 -6.65
C ALA A 207 -17.95 -11.93 -7.34
N LYS A 208 -19.06 -12.23 -6.65
CA LYS A 208 -20.43 -11.99 -7.16
C LYS A 208 -20.75 -10.50 -7.29
N SER A 209 -20.42 -9.70 -6.30
CA SER A 209 -20.58 -8.24 -6.33
C SER A 209 -19.72 -7.59 -7.40
N TYR A 210 -18.50 -8.07 -7.62
CA TYR A 210 -17.62 -7.57 -8.68
C TYR A 210 -18.15 -7.91 -10.07
N SER A 211 -18.61 -9.16 -10.28
CA SER A 211 -19.28 -9.57 -11.51
C SER A 211 -20.49 -8.68 -11.81
N TYR A 212 -21.29 -8.35 -10.79
CA TYR A 212 -22.44 -7.46 -10.91
C TYR A 212 -22.04 -6.01 -11.25
N ALA A 213 -20.98 -5.48 -10.64
CA ALA A 213 -20.47 -4.14 -10.94
C ALA A 213 -19.94 -4.02 -12.38
N LEU A 214 -19.34 -5.08 -12.93
CA LEU A 214 -18.93 -5.14 -14.34
C LEU A 214 -20.14 -5.16 -15.28
N GLN A 215 -21.22 -5.86 -14.93
CA GLN A 215 -22.46 -5.85 -15.72
C GLN A 215 -23.05 -4.44 -15.84
N GLN A 216 -23.08 -3.67 -14.75
CA GLN A 216 -23.59 -2.30 -14.77
C GLN A 216 -22.75 -1.35 -15.64
N LYS A 217 -21.47 -1.66 -15.86
CA LYS A 217 -20.58 -0.92 -16.78
C LYS A 217 -20.65 -1.40 -18.23
N GLY A 218 -21.58 -2.29 -18.57
CA GLY A 218 -21.80 -2.77 -19.94
C GLY A 218 -20.84 -3.88 -20.39
N TYR A 219 -20.10 -4.51 -19.49
CA TYR A 219 -19.26 -5.66 -19.83
C TYR A 219 -20.12 -6.94 -19.95
N PRO A 220 -20.00 -7.74 -21.02
CA PRO A 220 -20.87 -8.88 -21.28
C PRO A 220 -20.67 -10.04 -20.28
N GLN A 221 -21.77 -10.69 -19.89
CA GLN A 221 -21.76 -11.95 -19.14
C GLN A 221 -21.29 -13.08 -20.06
N ARG A 222 -20.10 -13.65 -19.81
CA ARG A 222 -19.70 -14.91 -20.44
C ARG A 222 -19.95 -16.07 -19.48
N SER A 223 -20.88 -16.94 -19.86
CA SER A 223 -21.42 -18.08 -19.10
C SER A 223 -20.50 -19.31 -19.03
N ARG A 224 -19.20 -19.17 -19.33
CA ARG A 224 -18.16 -20.17 -19.07
C ARG A 224 -16.89 -19.43 -18.68
N LEU A 225 -16.14 -19.98 -17.74
CA LEU A 225 -14.86 -19.51 -17.19
C LEU A 225 -13.75 -19.38 -18.27
N ASN A 226 -13.99 -18.58 -19.32
CA ASN A 226 -12.98 -18.11 -20.26
C ASN A 226 -12.68 -16.65 -19.90
N TYR A 227 -11.82 -16.49 -18.88
CA TYR A 227 -11.31 -15.21 -18.42
C TYR A 227 -10.45 -14.56 -19.52
N SER A 228 -11.08 -13.78 -20.41
CA SER A 228 -10.37 -12.79 -21.24
C SER A 228 -10.13 -11.47 -20.50
N CYS A 229 -10.66 -11.35 -19.27
CA CYS A 229 -10.29 -10.34 -18.28
C CYS A 229 -9.50 -11.07 -17.20
N GLY A 230 -8.25 -10.69 -16.93
CA GLY A 230 -7.28 -11.44 -16.11
C GLY A 230 -7.60 -11.54 -14.61
N CYS A 231 -8.81 -11.96 -14.24
CA CYS A 231 -9.19 -12.19 -12.85
C CYS A 231 -8.45 -13.43 -12.33
N PHE A 232 -7.47 -13.22 -11.45
CA PHE A 232 -6.81 -14.29 -10.71
C PHE A 232 -7.34 -14.29 -9.29
N ILE A 233 -8.12 -15.31 -8.97
CA ILE A 233 -8.60 -15.53 -7.60
C ILE A 233 -7.56 -16.44 -6.93
N LEU A 234 -6.87 -15.94 -5.91
CA LEU A 234 -6.09 -16.81 -5.02
C LEU A 234 -7.02 -17.27 -3.89
N ILE A 235 -7.41 -18.54 -3.94
CA ILE A 235 -8.13 -19.23 -2.86
C ILE A 235 -7.13 -20.20 -2.22
N PHE A 236 -6.83 -20.01 -0.93
CA PHE A 236 -6.29 -21.06 -0.07
C PHE A 236 -6.91 -20.95 1.33
#